data_AF-A0A3C1JSM2-F1
#
_entry.id   AF-A0A3C1JSM2-F1
#
_cell.length_a   1.000
_cell.length_b   1.000
_cell.length_c   1.000
_cell.angle_alpha   90.00
_cell.angle_beta   90.00
_cell.angle_gamma   90.00
#
_symmetry.space_group_name_H-M   'P 1'
#
loop_
_entity.id
_entity.type
_entity.pdbx_description
1 polymer ?
#
loop_
_entity_poly.entity_id
_entity_poly.type
_entity_poly.pdbx_seq_one_letter_code
_entity_poly.pdbx_strand_id
1 'polypeptide(L)'
;MFLTQDEWATALGVTLCRPHARADDADPVIVTIRVDGGPVGRLTLGAALLEPYTFPIEPVDTPREITVTIEAERPVLLDPAGTDRRILGVAVREVWVE
;
A
#
# COMPACT_ATOMS: atom_id res chain seq x y z
N MET A 1 4.57 20.02 -6.96
CA MET A 1 3.11 19.95 -7.04
C MET A 1 2.64 19.45 -5.69
N PHE A 2 2.11 20.34 -4.86
CA PHE A 2 1.60 19.98 -3.53
C PHE A 2 0.11 19.65 -3.71
N LEU A 3 -0.28 18.41 -3.42
CA LEU A 3 -1.69 18.04 -3.30
C LEU A 3 -2.16 18.57 -1.95
N THR A 4 -2.76 19.76 -1.94
CA THR A 4 -3.58 20.20 -0.81
C THR A 4 -4.84 19.35 -0.87
N GLN A 5 -4.91 18.34 -0.02
CA GLN A 5 -6.14 17.59 0.20
C GLN A 5 -7.19 18.60 0.73
N ASP A 6 -8.34 18.69 0.08
CA ASP A 6 -9.46 19.49 0.62
C ASP A 6 -9.77 18.96 2.02
N GLU A 7 -9.94 19.88 2.98
CA GLU A 7 -10.09 19.66 4.44
C GLU A 7 -11.30 18.74 4.83
N TRP A 8 -12.02 18.20 3.83
CA TRP A 8 -13.29 17.49 3.92
C TRP A 8 -13.29 16.16 3.15
N ALA A 9 -12.17 15.79 2.51
CA ALA A 9 -12.08 14.55 1.75
C ALA A 9 -11.76 13.38 2.69
N THR A 10 -12.64 12.37 2.72
CA THR A 10 -12.37 11.10 3.39
C THR A 10 -11.08 10.49 2.80
N ALA A 11 -10.19 10.04 3.68
CA ALA A 11 -8.87 9.56 3.30
C ALA A 11 -8.66 8.12 3.78
N LEU A 12 -8.08 7.29 2.92
CA LEU A 12 -7.54 5.99 3.28
C LEU A 12 -6.03 6.13 3.51
N GLY A 13 -5.59 5.92 4.75
CA GLY A 13 -4.17 5.78 5.07
C GLY A 13 -3.74 4.31 5.05
N VAL A 14 -2.62 4.03 4.38
CA VAL A 14 -2.02 2.69 4.33
C VAL A 14 -0.52 2.78 4.59
N THR A 15 -0.05 2.08 5.63
CA THR A 15 1.38 1.94 5.90
C THR A 15 1.84 0.56 5.45
N LEU A 16 2.71 0.54 4.44
CA LEU A 16 3.26 -0.67 3.85
C LEU A 16 4.77 -0.73 4.05
N CYS A 17 5.34 -1.93 4.16
CA CYS A 17 6.79 -2.09 4.07
C CYS A 17 7.20 -3.29 3.23
N ARG A 18 8.39 -3.20 2.62
CA ARG A 18 9.05 -4.33 1.95
C ARG A 18 9.94 -5.04 2.97
N PRO A 19 9.58 -6.25 3.42
CA PRO A 19 10.47 -7.02 4.27
C PRO A 19 11.68 -7.50 3.47
N HIS A 20 12.88 -7.21 3.98
CA HIS A 20 14.21 -7.60 3.48
C HIS A 20 14.24 -8.08 2.01
N ALA A 21 14.35 -7.13 1.08
CA ALA A 21 14.78 -7.40 -0.27
C ALA A 21 16.23 -7.90 -0.24
N ARG A 22 16.60 -8.86 -1.10
CA ARG A 22 18.01 -9.10 -1.39
C ARG A 22 18.66 -7.79 -1.85
N ALA A 23 19.93 -7.58 -1.50
CA ALA A 23 20.69 -6.41 -1.95
C ALA A 23 20.72 -6.29 -3.49
N ASP A 24 20.59 -7.41 -4.20
CA ASP A 24 20.53 -7.49 -5.67
C ASP A 24 19.12 -7.32 -6.25
N ASP A 25 18.08 -7.33 -5.41
CA ASP A 25 16.68 -7.16 -5.83
C ASP A 25 16.34 -5.65 -5.87
N ALA A 26 17.10 -4.94 -6.71
CA ALA A 26 16.95 -3.50 -7.00
C ALA A 26 15.63 -3.16 -7.69
N ASP A 27 14.87 -4.18 -8.07
CA ASP A 27 13.60 -4.05 -8.75
C ASP A 27 12.54 -3.51 -7.77
N PRO A 28 11.90 -2.37 -8.09
CA PRO A 28 10.84 -1.83 -7.27
C PRO A 28 9.63 -2.77 -7.23
N VAL A 29 9.02 -2.90 -6.05
CA VAL A 29 7.72 -3.56 -5.91
C VAL A 29 6.65 -2.53 -6.16
N ILE A 30 5.85 -2.75 -7.19
CA ILE A 30 4.77 -1.85 -7.53
C ILE A 30 3.48 -2.40 -6.96
N VAL A 31 2.76 -1.56 -6.21
CA VAL A 31 1.52 -1.92 -5.54
C VAL A 31 0.40 -1.02 -6.02
N THR A 32 -0.71 -1.62 -6.41
CA THR A 32 -1.97 -0.91 -6.68
C THR A 32 -2.88 -1.07 -5.48
N ILE A 33 -3.40 0.06 -4.98
CA ILE A 33 -4.40 0.09 -3.91
C ILE A 33 -5.76 0.27 -4.56
N ARG A 34 -6.71 -0.59 -4.18
CA ARG A 34 -8.10 -0.52 -4.63
C ARG A 34 -9.04 -0.41 -3.44
N VAL A 35 -10.11 0.35 -3.62
CA VAL A 35 -11.24 0.45 -2.69
C VAL A 35 -12.49 0.04 -3.47
N ASP A 36 -13.19 -0.98 -2.96
CA ASP A 36 -14.38 -1.58 -3.60
C ASP A 36 -14.16 -1.98 -5.07
N GLY A 37 -12.94 -2.43 -5.39
CA GLY A 37 -12.51 -2.82 -6.73
C GLY A 37 -12.01 -1.67 -7.61
N GLY A 38 -12.28 -0.41 -7.25
CA GLY A 38 -11.78 0.77 -7.97
C GLY A 38 -10.34 1.13 -7.55
N PRO A 39 -9.41 1.37 -8.50
CA PRO A 39 -8.05 1.78 -8.16
C PRO A 39 -8.03 3.21 -7.62
N VAL A 40 -7.48 3.39 -6.41
CA VAL A 40 -7.35 4.71 -5.76
C VAL A 40 -5.93 5.25 -5.82
N GLY A 41 -4.95 4.38 -6.04
CA GLY A 41 -3.58 4.81 -6.28
C GLY A 41 -2.60 3.68 -6.52
N ARG A 42 -1.40 4.07 -6.92
CA ARG A 42 -0.29 3.18 -7.27
C ARG A 42 0.98 3.67 -6.59
N LEU A 43 1.66 2.76 -5.91
CA LEU A 43 2.86 3.03 -5.12
C LEU A 43 4.04 2.26 -5.68
N THR A 44 5.21 2.88 -5.63
CA THR A 44 6.48 2.19 -5.83
C THR A 44 7.14 2.01 -4.48
N LEU A 45 7.12 0.78 -3.96
CA LEU A 45 7.76 0.42 -2.71
C LEU A 45 9.25 0.17 -2.96
N GLY A 46 10.07 1.11 -2.49
CA GLY A 46 11.53 0.99 -2.42
C GLY A 46 12.01 0.23 -1.17
N ALA A 47 13.22 0.55 -0.70
CA ALA A 47 13.71 0.11 0.61
C ALA A 47 12.76 0.59 1.73
N ALA A 48 12.76 -0.12 2.87
CA ALA A 48 11.77 -0.03 3.94
C ALA A 48 11.37 1.40 4.37
N LEU A 49 10.37 1.96 3.68
CA LEU A 49 9.69 3.18 4.08
C LEU A 49 8.55 2.77 5.03
N LEU A 50 8.48 3.43 6.19
CA LEU A 50 7.44 3.23 7.19
C LEU A 50 6.49 4.44 7.26
N GLU A 51 6.48 5.27 6.21
CA GLU A 51 5.60 6.42 6.10
C GLU A 51 4.23 6.00 5.55
N PRO A 52 3.13 6.58 6.06
CA PRO A 52 1.79 6.29 5.56
C PRO A 52 1.59 6.90 4.17
N TYR A 53 0.94 6.15 3.29
CA TYR A 53 0.43 6.65 2.01
C TYR A 53 -1.06 6.95 2.16
N THR A 54 -1.45 8.16 1.77
CA THR A 54 -2.84 8.61 1.87
C THR A 54 -3.49 8.65 0.49
N PHE A 55 -4.68 8.06 0.36
CA PHE A 55 -5.47 8.05 -0.86
C PHE A 55 -6.83 8.71 -0.61
N PRO A 56 -7.25 9.65 -1.46
CA PRO A 56 -8.61 10.19 -1.36
C PRO A 56 -9.61 9.09 -1.72
N ILE A 57 -10.67 8.97 -0.92
CA ILE A 57 -11.80 8.08 -1.20
C ILE A 57 -13.09 8.89 -1.21
N GLU A 58 -14.08 8.41 -1.97
CA GLU A 58 -15.36 9.12 -2.08
C GLU A 58 -16.10 9.07 -0.72
N PRO A 59 -16.51 10.23 -0.17
CA PRO A 59 -17.24 10.27 1.08
C PRO A 59 -18.60 9.59 0.93
N VAL A 60 -19.09 9.02 2.03
CA VAL A 60 -20.40 8.37 2.07
C VAL A 60 -21.23 8.89 3.24
N ASP A 61 -22.52 9.10 2.99
CA ASP A 61 -23.45 9.66 3.99
C ASP A 61 -23.95 8.64 5.01
N THR A 62 -23.67 7.34 4.78
CA THR A 62 -24.11 6.23 5.63
C THR A 62 -22.96 5.28 5.95
N PRO A 63 -22.85 4.78 7.20
CA PRO A 63 -21.84 3.79 7.56
C PRO A 63 -21.95 2.54 6.67
N ARG A 64 -20.81 2.08 6.17
CA ARG A 64 -20.71 0.86 5.38
C ARG A 64 -19.33 0.23 5.53
N GLU A 65 -19.23 -1.03 5.12
CA GLU A 65 -17.94 -1.69 4.95
C GLU A 65 -17.32 -1.27 3.60
N ILE A 66 -16.00 -1.13 3.61
CA ILE A 66 -15.19 -0.92 2.41
C ILE A 66 -14.21 -2.09 2.27
N THR A 67 -13.99 -2.54 1.04
CA THR A 67 -12.96 -3.56 0.77
C THR A 67 -11.70 -2.88 0.26
N VAL A 68 -10.62 -2.97 1.03
CA VAL A 68 -9.29 -2.48 0.60
C VAL A 68 -8.48 -3.66 0.06
N THR A 69 -8.13 -3.60 -1.23
CA THR A 69 -7.29 -4.62 -1.88
C THR A 69 -5.92 -4.03 -2.21
N ILE A 70 -4.88 -4.79 -1.88
CA ILE A 70 -3.48 -4.41 -2.09
C ILE A 70 -2.89 -5.41 -3.08
N GLU A 71 -2.68 -4.97 -4.31
CA GLU A 71 -2.23 -5.83 -5.41
C GLU A 71 -0.77 -5.52 -5.74
N ALA A 72 0.13 -6.48 -5.53
CA ALA A 72 1.49 -6.39 -6.05
C ALA A 72 1.49 -6.82 -7.53
N GLU A 73 2.04 -6.00 -8.43
CA GLU A 73 2.09 -6.31 -9.87
C GLU A 73 2.89 -7.57 -10.19
N ARG A 74 3.83 -7.91 -9.31
CA ARG A 74 4.71 -9.07 -9.44
C ARG A 74 5.08 -9.60 -8.06
N PRO A 75 5.15 -10.92 -7.88
CA PRO A 75 5.61 -11.51 -6.63
C PRO A 75 7.08 -11.16 -6.38
N VAL A 76 7.45 -11.04 -5.12
CA VAL A 76 8.83 -10.75 -4.71
C VAL A 76 9.58 -12.06 -4.53
N LEU A 77 10.80 -12.11 -5.04
CA LEU A 77 11.70 -13.23 -4.77
C LEU A 77 12.15 -13.14 -3.31
N LEU A 78 11.63 -14.04 -2.48
CA LEU A 78 12.04 -14.15 -1.09
C LEU A 78 13.50 -14.61 -0.99
N ASP A 79 14.25 -14.03 -0.06
CA ASP A 79 15.55 -14.57 0.30
C ASP A 79 15.36 -15.93 0.98
N PRO A 80 15.86 -17.05 0.43
CA PRO A 80 15.78 -18.35 1.08
C PRO A 80 16.50 -18.42 2.43
N ALA A 81 17.42 -17.49 2.72
CA ALA A 81 18.06 -17.34 4.03
C ALA A 81 17.27 -16.42 4.99
N GLY A 82 16.25 -15.72 4.50
CA GLY A 82 15.42 -14.82 5.28
C GLY A 82 14.38 -15.57 6.12
N THR A 83 13.95 -14.95 7.22
CA THR A 83 12.84 -15.45 8.04
C THR A 83 11.46 -15.09 7.47
N ASP A 84 11.41 -14.28 6.42
CA ASP A 84 10.16 -13.91 5.76
C ASP A 84 9.70 -14.96 4.75
N ARG A 85 8.42 -15.35 4.86
CA ARG A 85 7.77 -16.35 4.00
C ARG A 85 6.66 -15.76 3.13
N ARG A 86 6.48 -14.44 3.13
CA ARG A 86 5.38 -13.76 2.43
C ARG A 86 5.63 -13.63 0.93
N ILE A 87 4.82 -14.31 0.14
CA ILE A 87 4.95 -14.40 -1.34
C ILE A 87 4.81 -13.03 -2.04
N LEU A 88 4.02 -12.12 -1.45
CA LEU A 88 3.80 -10.79 -2.01
C LEU A 88 4.97 -9.83 -1.76
N GLY A 89 5.88 -10.14 -0.83
CA GLY A 89 6.97 -9.26 -0.41
C GLY A 89 6.51 -7.86 0.05
N VAL A 90 5.28 -7.77 0.55
CA VAL A 90 4.70 -6.57 1.16
C VAL A 90 4.11 -6.96 2.50
N ALA A 91 4.40 -6.16 3.51
CA ALA A 91 3.73 -6.18 4.80
C ALA A 91 2.76 -5.00 4.88
N VAL A 92 1.54 -5.27 5.35
CA VAL A 92 0.65 -4.21 5.81
C VAL A 92 0.92 -4.01 7.30
N ARG A 93 1.31 -2.80 7.68
CA ARG A 93 1.50 -2.43 9.08
C ARG A 93 0.21 -1.85 9.65
N GLU A 94 -0.44 -0.99 8.90
CA GLU A 94 -1.60 -0.24 9.35
C GLU A 94 -2.49 0.16 8.17
N VAL A 95 -3.80 0.18 8.42
CA VAL A 95 -4.82 0.72 7.52
C VAL A 95 -5.79 1.53 8.38
N TRP A 96 -6.08 2.76 8.00
CA TRP A 96 -7.02 3.63 8.70
C TRP A 96 -7.82 4.48 7.72
N VAL A 97 -8.97 4.99 8.17
CA VAL A 97 -9.85 5.90 7.42
C VAL A 97 -10.13 7.11 8.30
N GLU A 98 -9.96 8.32 7.76
CA GLU A 98 -10.28 9.60 8.41
C GLU A 98 -11.20 10.46 7.55
#